data_AF-A0A3D1G252-F1
#
_entry.id   AF-A0A3D1G252-F1
#
_cell.length_a   1.000
_cell.length_b   1.000
_cell.length_c   1.000
_cell.angle_alpha   90.00
_cell.angle_beta   90.00
_cell.angle_gamma   90.00
#
_symmetry.space_group_name_H-M   'P 1'
#
loop_
_entity.id
_entity.type
_entity.pdbx_description
1 polymer ?
#
loop_
_entity_poly.entity_id
_entity_poly.type
_entity_poly.pdbx_seq_one_letter_code
_entity_poly.pdbx_strand_id
1 'polypeptide(L)'
;MKKRLYGLVMAAGLMAAGLMLAGLMLAGSPAHADFINGKQLRLYCLSQNPSDDAICVVYITGAVDAFTTVDLIAEKTEGTARRFCIPDGVGPDQLRDVMLAWLERPESNLDFAATLLVLGALEDSYGCS
;
A
#
# COMPACT_ATOMS: atom_id res chain seq x y z
N MET A 1 34.90 -33.99 40.61
CA MET A 1 34.86 -32.79 39.74
C MET A 1 34.13 -33.00 38.41
N LYS A 2 34.43 -34.03 37.61
CA LYS A 2 33.86 -34.21 36.26
C LYS A 2 32.31 -34.22 36.19
N LYS A 3 31.61 -34.88 37.13
CA LYS A 3 30.12 -34.94 37.15
C LYS A 3 29.42 -33.58 37.29
N ARG A 4 30.01 -32.64 38.05
CA ARG A 4 29.47 -31.27 38.20
C ARG A 4 29.65 -30.44 36.93
N LEU A 5 30.76 -30.66 36.21
CA LEU A 5 31.04 -29.99 34.94
C LEU A 5 30.09 -30.46 33.82
N TYR A 6 29.80 -31.77 33.74
CA TYR A 6 28.81 -32.31 32.79
C TYR A 6 27.39 -31.79 33.04
N GLY A 7 26.97 -31.67 34.31
CA GLY A 7 25.67 -31.10 34.66
C GLY A 7 25.52 -29.63 34.28
N LEU A 8 26.59 -28.83 34.42
CA LEU A 8 26.60 -27.41 34.04
C LEU A 8 26.54 -27.22 32.52
N VAL A 9 27.24 -28.07 31.76
CA VAL A 9 27.27 -28.02 30.28
C VAL A 9 25.92 -28.47 29.69
N MET A 10 25.27 -29.50 30.25
CA MET A 10 23.91 -29.88 29.86
C MET A 10 22.88 -28.78 30.13
N ALA A 11 22.93 -28.15 31.31
CA ALA A 11 22.01 -27.08 31.66
C ALA A 11 22.15 -25.84 30.75
N ALA A 12 23.38 -25.47 30.40
CA ALA A 12 23.67 -24.40 29.45
C ALA A 12 23.16 -24.74 28.02
N GLY A 13 23.30 -25.99 27.57
CA GLY A 13 22.78 -26.45 26.29
C GLY A 13 21.25 -26.44 26.21
N LEU A 14 20.57 -26.83 27.30
CA LEU A 14 19.11 -26.79 27.42
C LEU A 14 18.56 -25.35 27.45
N MET A 15 19.24 -24.43 28.13
CA MET A 15 18.86 -23.00 28.11
C MET A 15 19.07 -22.37 26.74
N ALA A 16 20.18 -22.67 26.07
CA ALA A 16 20.46 -22.16 24.72
C ALA A 16 19.43 -22.67 23.69
N ALA A 17 19.05 -23.95 23.76
CA ALA A 17 18.01 -24.53 22.92
C ALA A 17 16.63 -23.90 23.20
N GLY A 18 16.29 -23.68 24.48
CA GLY A 18 15.04 -23.00 24.87
C GLY A 18 14.94 -21.57 24.34
N LEU A 19 16.05 -20.81 24.39
CA LEU A 19 16.11 -19.45 23.85
C LEU A 19 15.99 -19.41 22.32
N MET A 20 16.58 -20.37 21.61
CA MET A 20 16.44 -20.48 20.15
C MET A 20 15.02 -20.83 19.70
N LEU A 21 14.36 -21.77 20.41
CA LEU A 21 12.96 -22.14 20.12
C LEU A 21 11.98 -20.98 20.43
N ALA A 22 12.22 -20.20 21.48
CA ALA A 22 11.42 -19.02 21.79
C ALA A 22 11.56 -17.92 20.72
N GLY A 23 12.76 -17.72 20.16
CA GLY A 23 12.99 -16.76 19.08
C GLY A 23 12.24 -17.08 17.78
N LEU A 24 12.08 -18.37 17.45
CA LEU A 24 11.34 -18.83 16.26
C LEU A 24 9.83 -18.55 16.35
N MET A 25 9.26 -18.53 17.57
CA MET A 25 7.83 -18.27 17.79
C MET A 25 7.47 -16.77 17.67
N LEU A 26 8.44 -15.87 17.83
CA LEU A 26 8.24 -14.41 17.74
C LEU A 26 8.38 -13.86 16.32
N ALA A 27 8.96 -14.63 15.38
CA ALA A 27 9.20 -14.21 14.00
C ALA A 27 8.00 -14.45 13.05
N GLY A 28 6.88 -14.96 13.56
CA GLY A 28 5.75 -15.44 12.76
C GLY A 28 4.55 -14.50 12.66
N SER A 29 4.61 -13.27 13.14
CA SER A 29 3.49 -12.33 12.96
C SER A 29 3.33 -12.05 11.46
N PRO A 30 2.17 -12.37 10.84
CA PRO A 30 1.92 -11.93 9.47
C PRO A 30 2.06 -10.40 9.44
N ALA A 31 2.88 -9.89 8.53
CA ALA A 31 2.89 -8.47 8.23
C ALA A 31 1.54 -8.16 7.58
N HIS A 32 0.58 -7.70 8.38
CA HIS A 32 -0.65 -7.10 7.86
C HIS A 32 -0.26 -5.78 7.22
N ALA A 33 -0.16 -5.78 5.89
CA ALA A 33 -0.13 -4.53 5.15
C ALA A 33 -1.56 -3.98 5.18
N ASP A 34 -1.84 -3.14 6.18
CA ASP A 34 -3.15 -2.50 6.37
C ASP A 34 -3.35 -1.41 5.29
N PHE A 35 -3.75 -1.85 4.10
CA PHE A 35 -4.21 -0.96 3.05
C PHE A 35 -5.73 -0.78 3.14
N ILE A 36 -6.21 0.44 2.95
CA ILE A 36 -7.65 0.65 2.76
C ILE A 36 -8.07 0.07 1.40
N ASN A 37 -9.26 -0.51 1.34
CA ASN A 37 -9.87 -0.98 0.09
C ASN A 37 -10.77 0.09 -0.55
N GLY A 38 -11.31 -0.22 -1.73
CA GLY A 38 -12.22 0.69 -2.45
C GLY A 38 -13.48 1.06 -1.64
N LYS A 39 -14.02 0.15 -0.82
CA LYS A 39 -15.17 0.44 0.04
C LYS A 39 -14.83 1.51 1.07
N GLN A 40 -13.68 1.37 1.73
CA GLN A 40 -13.18 2.33 2.72
C GLN A 40 -12.84 3.68 2.07
N LEU A 41 -12.14 3.69 0.94
CA LEU A 41 -11.85 4.94 0.22
C LEU A 41 -13.15 5.67 -0.15
N ARG A 42 -14.16 4.94 -0.66
CA ARG A 42 -15.47 5.52 -1.00
C ARG A 42 -16.16 6.14 0.21
N LEU A 43 -16.06 5.53 1.40
CA LEU A 43 -16.62 6.10 2.63
C LEU A 43 -15.98 7.44 2.97
N TYR A 44 -14.66 7.56 2.87
CA TYR A 44 -13.98 8.84 3.06
C TYR A 44 -14.42 9.88 2.03
N CYS A 45 -14.45 9.51 0.76
CA CYS A 45 -14.78 10.44 -0.33
C CYS A 45 -16.23 10.93 -0.32
N LEU A 46 -17.18 10.14 0.20
CA LEU A 46 -18.58 10.53 0.32
C LEU A 46 -18.93 11.18 1.67
N SER A 47 -17.97 11.26 2.60
CA SER A 47 -18.20 11.86 3.91
C SER A 47 -18.42 13.38 3.79
N GLN A 48 -19.32 13.91 4.63
CA GLN A 48 -19.48 15.35 4.81
C GLN A 48 -18.54 15.91 5.89
N ASN A 49 -17.75 15.05 6.56
CA ASN A 49 -16.76 15.47 7.52
C ASN A 49 -15.51 16.00 6.76
N PRO A 50 -15.07 17.26 7.02
CA PRO A 50 -13.91 17.83 6.33
C PRO A 50 -12.61 17.03 6.49
N SER A 51 -12.42 16.34 7.62
CA SER A 51 -11.25 15.50 7.86
C SER A 51 -11.28 14.22 7.01
N ASP A 52 -12.45 13.61 6.84
CA ASP A 52 -12.61 12.42 6.00
C ASP A 52 -12.44 12.77 4.51
N ASP A 53 -12.99 13.91 4.09
CA ASP A 53 -12.81 14.42 2.73
C ASP A 53 -11.32 14.72 2.44
N ALA A 54 -10.63 15.36 3.40
CA ALA A 54 -9.18 15.54 3.30
C ALA A 54 -8.43 14.20 3.17
N ILE A 55 -8.82 13.17 3.93
CA ILE A 55 -8.23 11.81 3.82
C ILE A 55 -8.43 11.24 2.41
N CYS A 56 -9.64 11.37 1.84
CA CYS A 56 -9.90 10.95 0.46
C CYS A 56 -8.95 11.63 -0.53
N VAL A 57 -8.88 12.96 -0.47
CA VAL A 57 -8.09 13.77 -1.40
C VAL A 57 -6.59 13.43 -1.30
N VAL A 58 -6.03 13.36 -0.08
CA VAL A 58 -4.59 13.09 0.09
C VAL A 58 -4.23 11.65 -0.27
N TYR A 59 -5.13 10.69 -0.06
CA TYR A 59 -4.88 9.30 -0.47
C TYR A 59 -4.80 9.18 -1.99
N ILE A 60 -5.74 9.80 -2.71
CA ILE A 60 -5.80 9.77 -4.17
C ILE A 60 -4.60 10.51 -4.77
N THR A 61 -4.35 11.74 -4.33
CA THR A 61 -3.24 12.55 -4.85
C THR A 61 -1.88 11.94 -4.52
N GLY A 62 -1.71 11.35 -3.34
CA GLY A 62 -0.47 10.64 -2.99
C GLY A 62 -0.23 9.40 -3.85
N ALA A 63 -1.27 8.63 -4.17
CA ALA A 63 -1.15 7.50 -5.08
C ALA A 63 -0.83 7.95 -6.52
N VAL A 64 -1.50 9.00 -7.01
CA VAL A 64 -1.22 9.59 -8.33
C VAL A 64 0.23 10.08 -8.41
N ASP A 65 0.70 10.85 -7.42
CA ASP A 65 2.07 11.35 -7.35
C ASP A 65 3.10 10.21 -7.41
N ALA A 66 2.88 9.14 -6.65
CA ALA A 66 3.74 7.96 -6.66
C ALA A 66 3.79 7.32 -8.05
N PHE A 67 2.65 7.11 -8.71
CA PHE A 67 2.61 6.51 -10.05
C PHE A 67 3.25 7.40 -11.11
N THR A 68 2.95 8.71 -11.11
CA THR A 68 3.53 9.64 -12.08
C THR A 68 5.02 9.87 -11.86
N THR A 69 5.49 9.73 -10.62
CA THR A 69 6.93 9.79 -10.29
C THR A 69 7.65 8.56 -10.80
N VAL A 70 7.10 7.36 -10.61
CA VAL A 70 7.68 6.13 -11.19
C VAL A 70 7.72 6.21 -12.72
N ASP A 71 6.64 6.70 -13.34
CA ASP A 71 6.54 6.89 -14.78
C ASP A 71 7.57 7.91 -15.30
N LEU A 72 7.77 9.01 -14.56
CA LEU A 72 8.80 10.02 -14.85
C LEU A 72 10.21 9.46 -14.72
N ILE A 73 10.48 8.68 -13.67
CA ILE A 73 11.80 8.07 -13.48
C ILE A 73 12.08 7.14 -14.66
N ALA A 74 11.17 6.24 -15.00
CA ALA A 74 11.34 5.30 -16.12
C ALA A 74 11.57 6.03 -17.45
N GLU A 75 10.83 7.11 -17.72
CA GLU A 75 11.07 7.96 -18.89
C GLU A 75 12.50 8.52 -18.91
N LYS A 76 12.98 9.07 -17.79
CA LYS A 76 14.27 9.76 -17.73
C LYS A 76 15.48 8.82 -17.63
N THR A 77 15.33 7.65 -17.02
CA THR A 77 16.45 6.72 -16.78
C THR A 77 16.53 5.61 -17.82
N GLU A 78 15.39 5.21 -18.40
CA GLU A 78 15.30 4.05 -19.28
C GLU A 78 14.79 4.42 -20.69
N GLY A 79 14.28 5.63 -20.90
CA GLY A 79 13.67 6.04 -22.16
C GLY A 79 12.30 5.39 -22.41
N THR A 80 11.68 4.84 -21.36
CA THR A 80 10.35 4.24 -21.42
C THR A 80 9.31 5.31 -21.71
N ALA A 81 8.42 5.06 -22.69
CA ALA A 81 7.33 5.97 -22.96
C ALA A 81 6.42 6.13 -21.73
N ARG A 82 5.94 7.35 -21.50
CA ARG A 82 5.01 7.65 -20.41
C ARG A 82 3.77 6.79 -20.50
N ARG A 83 3.35 6.25 -19.36
CA ARG A 83 2.06 5.58 -19.21
C ARG A 83 0.94 6.58 -18.96
N PHE A 84 1.22 7.67 -18.26
CA PHE A 84 0.20 8.64 -17.85
C PHE A 84 0.43 10.02 -18.47
N CYS A 85 -0.62 10.56 -19.08
CA CYS A 85 -0.67 11.84 -19.78
C CYS A 85 -1.74 12.73 -19.13
N ILE A 86 -1.54 13.06 -17.85
CA ILE A 86 -2.45 13.94 -17.09
C ILE A 86 -2.29 15.38 -17.61
N PRO A 87 -3.36 16.04 -18.08
CA PRO A 87 -3.30 17.42 -18.55
C PRO A 87 -2.85 18.42 -17.48
N ASP A 88 -2.18 19.49 -17.91
CA ASP A 88 -1.87 20.62 -17.04
C ASP A 88 -3.14 21.20 -16.42
N GLY A 89 -3.09 21.49 -15.11
CA GLY A 89 -4.21 22.08 -14.38
C GLY A 89 -5.20 21.09 -13.78
N VAL A 90 -5.05 19.78 -14.00
CA VAL A 90 -5.80 18.77 -13.23
C VAL A 90 -5.43 18.86 -11.76
N GLY A 91 -6.39 19.26 -10.94
CA GLY A 91 -6.23 19.46 -9.51
C GLY A 91 -6.74 18.29 -8.66
N PRO A 92 -6.53 18.35 -7.33
CA PRO A 92 -6.96 17.30 -6.40
C PRO A 92 -8.45 16.96 -6.48
N ASP A 93 -9.33 17.97 -6.59
CA ASP A 93 -10.78 17.75 -6.65
C ASP A 93 -11.19 16.99 -7.92
N GLN A 94 -10.56 17.30 -9.06
CA GLN A 94 -10.82 16.61 -10.31
C GLN A 94 -10.33 15.16 -10.27
N LEU A 95 -9.19 14.88 -9.61
CA LEU A 95 -8.73 13.52 -9.36
C LEU A 95 -9.70 12.74 -8.45
N ARG A 96 -10.26 13.41 -7.43
CA ARG A 96 -11.33 12.84 -6.57
C ARG A 96 -12.57 12.51 -7.38
N ASP A 97 -13.01 13.39 -8.28
CA ASP A 97 -14.18 13.15 -9.13
C ASP A 97 -13.97 11.97 -10.08
N VAL A 98 -12.79 11.87 -10.72
CA VAL A 98 -12.41 10.70 -11.54
C VAL A 98 -12.43 9.41 -10.72
N MET A 99 -11.89 9.44 -9.50
CA MET A 99 -11.88 8.29 -8.62
C MET A 99 -13.29 7.87 -8.20
N LEU A 100 -14.16 8.82 -7.83
CA LEU A 100 -15.55 8.52 -7.48
C LEU A 100 -16.30 7.90 -8.66
N ALA A 101 -16.14 8.46 -9.86
CA ALA A 101 -16.72 7.90 -11.07
C ALA A 101 -16.23 6.47 -11.35
N TRP A 102 -14.95 6.17 -11.09
CA TRP A 102 -14.41 4.81 -11.17
C TRP A 102 -15.02 3.88 -10.12
N LEU A 103 -15.13 4.30 -8.85
CA LEU A 103 -15.67 3.50 -7.75
C LEU A 103 -17.18 3.19 -7.91
N GLU A 104 -17.90 3.94 -8.73
CA GLU A 104 -19.32 3.74 -9.02
C GLU A 104 -19.59 2.75 -10.16
N ARG A 105 -18.56 2.35 -10.92
CA ARG A 105 -18.72 1.44 -12.05
C ARG A 105 -19.16 0.04 -11.60
N PRO A 106 -20.06 -0.64 -12.33
CA PRO A 106 -20.49 -2.01 -12.01
C PRO A 106 -19.34 -3.03 -11.95
N GLU A 107 -18.32 -2.85 -12.79
CA GLU A 107 -17.14 -3.70 -12.89
C GLU A 107 -16.07 -3.42 -11.83
N SER A 108 -16.19 -2.32 -11.07
CA SER A 108 -15.22 -1.97 -10.03
C SER A 108 -15.36 -2.87 -8.81
N ASN A 109 -14.38 -3.77 -8.64
CA ASN A 109 -14.29 -4.59 -7.44
C ASN A 109 -13.70 -3.80 -6.26
N LEU A 110 -14.58 -3.29 -5.41
CA LEU A 110 -14.22 -2.45 -4.26
C LEU A 110 -13.52 -3.20 -3.12
N ASP A 111 -13.36 -4.52 -3.21
CA ASP A 111 -12.56 -5.30 -2.25
C ASP A 111 -11.06 -5.25 -2.56
N PHE A 112 -10.65 -4.72 -3.72
CA PHE A 112 -9.25 -4.45 -4.00
C PHE A 112 -8.70 -3.29 -3.16
N ALA A 113 -7.38 -3.32 -2.94
CA ALA A 113 -6.64 -2.21 -2.36
C ALA A 113 -6.92 -0.93 -3.15
N ALA A 114 -7.23 0.16 -2.44
CA ALA A 114 -7.65 1.39 -3.09
C ALA A 114 -6.56 1.97 -4.01
N THR A 115 -5.28 1.79 -3.71
CA THR A 115 -4.17 2.14 -4.61
C THR A 115 -4.26 1.47 -6.00
N LEU A 116 -4.71 0.21 -6.08
CA LEU A 116 -4.91 -0.48 -7.36
C LEU A 116 -6.11 0.09 -8.12
N LEU A 117 -7.14 0.54 -7.40
CA LEU A 117 -8.29 1.20 -8.01
C LEU A 117 -7.91 2.60 -8.53
N VAL A 118 -7.06 3.34 -7.80
CA VAL A 118 -6.49 4.60 -8.28
C VAL A 118 -5.67 4.37 -9.55
N LEU A 119 -4.85 3.32 -9.59
CA LEU A 119 -4.09 2.96 -10.79
C LEU A 119 -5.02 2.71 -11.98
N GLY A 120 -6.05 1.87 -11.81
CA GLY A 120 -7.02 1.59 -12.87
C GLY A 120 -7.77 2.84 -13.35
N ALA A 121 -8.20 3.71 -12.42
CA ALA A 121 -8.83 4.99 -12.76
C ALA A 121 -7.89 5.90 -13.56
N LEU A 122 -6.60 5.93 -13.20
CA LEU A 122 -5.60 6.75 -13.90
C LEU A 122 -5.30 6.21 -15.29
N GLU A 123 -5.16 4.89 -15.46
CA GLU A 123 -4.97 4.25 -16.76
C GLU A 123 -6.15 4.50 -17.71
N ASP A 124 -7.38 4.41 -17.19
CA ASP A 124 -8.60 4.63 -17.96
C ASP A 124 -8.81 6.10 -18.37
N SER A 125 -8.58 7.04 -17.45
CA SER A 125 -8.88 8.46 -17.68
C SER A 125 -7.71 9.25 -18.25
N TYR A 126 -6.48 8.81 -18.02
CA TYR A 126 -5.26 9.57 -18.32
C TYR A 126 -4.15 8.71 -18.96
N GLY A 127 -4.46 7.52 -19.47
CA GLY A 127 -3.49 6.74 -20.24
C GLY A 127 -2.96 7.50 -21.46
N CYS A 128 -1.67 7.43 -21.72
CA CYS A 128 -1.08 7.93 -22.97
C CYS A 128 -1.46 6.97 -24.12
N SER A 129 -2.07 7.50 -25.18
CA SER A 129 -2.43 6.77 -26.41
C SER A 129 -1.27 6.56 -27.37
#